data_AF-A0A6J6CH98-F1
#
_entry.id   AF-A0A6J6CH98-F1
#
_cell.length_a   1.000
_cell.length_b   1.000
_cell.length_c   1.000
_cell.angle_alpha   90.00
_cell.angle_beta   90.00
_cell.angle_gamma   90.00
#
_symmetry.space_group_name_H-M   'P 1'
#
loop_
_entity.id
_entity.type
_entity.pdbx_description
1 polymer ?
#
loop_
_entity_poly.entity_id
_entity_poly.type
_entity_poly.pdbx_seq_one_letter_code
_entity_poly.pdbx_strand_id
1 'polypeptide(L)'
;MWLIRSPAVTARLETDFLKPVPMGSTLYITADIAGQVNRKVYTRAEGHLDGFDGPVAVRAAALFVIVPMKHFLENAPQEYLKHLREHPELLAFVDPDFEINP
;
A
#
# COMPACT_ATOMS: atom_id res chain seq x y z
N MET A 1 0.64 2.86 -2.62
CA MET A 1 1.78 3.74 -2.25
C MET A 1 2.66 4.18 -3.42
N TRP A 2 2.56 3.54 -4.58
CA TRP A 2 3.25 3.98 -5.79
C TRP A 2 2.87 5.42 -6.19
N LEU A 3 1.59 5.79 -6.04
CA LEU A 3 1.06 7.14 -6.26
C LEU A 3 1.79 8.26 -5.49
N ILE A 4 2.28 7.99 -4.28
CA ILE A 4 2.93 9.02 -3.44
C ILE A 4 4.47 8.92 -3.44
N ARG A 5 5.04 7.97 -4.19
CA ARG A 5 6.48 7.71 -4.33
C ARG A 5 7.26 7.71 -3.01
N SER A 6 6.61 7.27 -1.94
CA SER A 6 7.16 7.31 -0.60
C SER A 6 6.84 6.00 0.11
N PRO A 7 7.83 5.34 0.74
CA PRO A 7 7.56 4.15 1.53
C PRO A 7 6.69 4.53 2.73
N ALA A 8 5.65 3.75 2.94
CA ALA A 8 4.74 3.96 4.05
C ALA A 8 4.26 2.62 4.59
N VAL A 9 4.11 2.58 5.91
CA VAL A 9 3.78 1.38 6.68
C VAL A 9 2.37 1.47 7.23
N THR A 10 1.70 0.33 7.37
CA THR A 10 0.35 0.26 7.94
C THR A 10 0.40 0.65 9.41
N ALA A 11 -0.30 1.73 9.77
CA ALA A 11 -0.49 2.11 11.17
C ALA A 11 -1.84 1.63 11.71
N ARG A 12 -2.87 1.60 10.86
CA ARG A 12 -4.19 1.05 11.18
C ARG A 12 -4.84 0.52 9.92
N LEU A 13 -5.53 -0.61 10.03
CA LEU A 13 -6.37 -1.18 8.98
C LEU A 13 -7.64 -1.70 9.65
N GLU A 14 -8.78 -1.30 9.12
CA GLU A 14 -10.09 -1.78 9.54
C GLU A 14 -10.87 -2.25 8.32
N THR A 15 -11.65 -3.32 8.53
CA THR A 15 -12.47 -3.93 7.48
C THR A 15 -13.83 -4.27 8.07
N ASP A 16 -14.87 -3.74 7.45
CA ASP A 16 -16.26 -4.08 7.74
C ASP A 16 -16.75 -5.13 6.73
N PHE A 17 -17.27 -6.24 7.24
CA PHE A 17 -17.91 -7.28 6.44
C PHE A 17 -19.42 -7.02 6.37
N LEU A 18 -19.85 -6.40 5.28
CA LEU A 18 -21.25 -6.03 5.06
C LEU A 18 -22.11 -7.22 4.63
N LYS A 19 -21.49 -8.26 4.06
CA LYS A 19 -22.12 -9.51 3.62
C LYS A 19 -21.17 -10.68 3.87
N PRO A 20 -21.69 -11.92 4.02
CA PRO A 20 -20.84 -13.11 4.01
C PRO A 20 -20.00 -13.18 2.74
N VAL A 21 -18.71 -13.50 2.87
CA VAL A 21 -17.81 -13.75 1.75
C VAL A 21 -17.59 -15.27 1.67
N PRO A 22 -18.25 -15.98 0.72
CA PRO A 22 -18.13 -17.43 0.64
C PRO A 22 -16.69 -17.87 0.36
N MET A 23 -16.26 -18.97 0.97
CA MET A 23 -14.96 -19.56 0.66
C MET A 23 -14.87 -19.90 -0.82
N GLY A 24 -13.71 -19.60 -1.43
CA GLY A 24 -13.48 -19.81 -2.87
C GLY A 24 -14.03 -18.71 -3.78
N SER A 25 -14.74 -17.71 -3.23
CA SER A 25 -15.14 -16.53 -4.02
C SER A 25 -13.95 -15.62 -4.32
N THR A 26 -14.03 -14.91 -5.45
CA THR A 26 -13.08 -13.84 -5.81
C THR A 26 -13.67 -12.49 -5.42
N LEU A 27 -12.93 -11.71 -4.64
CA LEU A 27 -13.26 -10.31 -4.36
C LEU A 27 -12.57 -9.40 -5.37
N TYR A 28 -13.35 -8.52 -5.98
CA TYR A 28 -12.88 -7.46 -6.87
C TYR A 28 -12.71 -6.19 -6.05
N ILE A 29 -11.47 -5.82 -5.75
CA ILE A 29 -11.17 -4.74 -4.82
C ILE A 29 -10.73 -3.49 -5.58
N THR A 30 -11.37 -2.36 -5.27
CA THR A 30 -10.91 -1.03 -5.65
C THR A 30 -10.48 -0.28 -4.40
N ALA A 31 -9.46 0.57 -4.52
CA ALA A 31 -8.95 1.37 -3.41
C ALA A 31 -8.51 2.75 -3.90
N ASP A 32 -8.71 3.75 -3.06
CA ASP A 32 -8.32 5.13 -3.33
C ASP A 32 -7.65 5.78 -2.11
N ILE A 33 -6.84 6.81 -2.40
CA ILE A 33 -6.28 7.70 -1.37
C ILE A 33 -7.33 8.76 -1.10
N ALA A 34 -7.96 8.68 0.06
CA ALA A 34 -8.95 9.66 0.51
C ALA A 34 -8.29 11.00 0.90
N GLY A 35 -7.01 10.98 1.30
CA GLY A 35 -6.25 12.19 1.54
C GLY A 35 -4.91 11.93 2.23
N GLN A 36 -4.09 12.99 2.33
CA GLN A 36 -2.83 12.97 3.04
C GLN A 36 -2.71 14.19 3.95
N VAL A 37 -2.26 13.98 5.19
CA VAL A 37 -1.94 15.04 6.15
C VAL A 37 -0.57 14.77 6.75
N ASN A 38 0.42 15.60 6.41
CA ASN A 38 1.82 15.37 6.76
C ASN A 38 2.27 13.98 6.28
N ARG A 39 2.80 13.15 7.19
CA ARG A 39 3.20 11.76 6.95
C ARG A 39 2.06 10.75 7.04
N LYS A 40 0.80 11.18 7.22
CA LYS A 40 -0.37 10.28 7.34
C LYS A 40 -1.10 10.21 6.00
N VAL A 41 -1.28 9.00 5.49
CA VAL A 41 -1.98 8.73 4.23
C VAL A 41 -3.21 7.92 4.54
N TYR A 42 -4.38 8.50 4.28
CA TYR A 42 -5.67 7.91 4.52
C TYR A 42 -6.17 7.26 3.23
N THR A 43 -6.58 6.01 3.32
CA THR A 43 -7.07 5.25 2.18
C THR A 43 -8.38 4.56 2.53
N ARG A 44 -9.19 4.32 1.52
CA ARG A 44 -10.38 3.48 1.61
C ARG A 44 -10.42 2.49 0.46
N ALA A 45 -11.13 1.40 0.66
CA ALA A 45 -11.32 0.37 -0.35
C ALA A 45 -12.71 -0.24 -0.26
N GLU A 46 -13.25 -0.67 -1.40
CA GLU A 46 -14.45 -1.48 -1.50
C GLU A 46 -14.11 -2.81 -2.18
N GLY A 47 -14.65 -3.91 -1.66
CA GLY A 47 -14.51 -5.24 -2.25
C GLY A 47 -15.87 -5.79 -2.65
N HIS A 48 -16.01 -6.08 -3.94
CA HIS A 48 -17.24 -6.53 -4.58
C HIS A 48 -17.18 -8.04 -4.87
N LEU A 49 -18.31 -8.73 -4.73
CA LEU A 49 -18.50 -10.09 -5.23
C LEU A 49 -18.96 -10.03 -6.70
N ASP A 50 -18.68 -11.08 -7.47
CA ASP A 50 -19.22 -11.29 -8.83
C ASP A 50 -18.87 -10.21 -9.88
N GLY A 51 -17.86 -9.38 -9.61
CA GLY A 51 -17.31 -8.37 -10.54
C GLY A 51 -17.05 -7.02 -9.87
N PHE A 52 -16.38 -6.09 -10.56
CA PHE A 52 -16.07 -4.75 -10.04
C PHE A 52 -17.33 -3.89 -9.77
N ASP A 53 -18.41 -4.12 -10.50
CA ASP A 53 -19.71 -3.44 -10.30
C ASP A 53 -20.71 -4.30 -9.49
N GLY A 54 -20.26 -5.44 -8.96
CA GLY A 54 -21.11 -6.36 -8.21
C GLY A 54 -21.45 -5.85 -6.80
N PRO A 55 -22.14 -6.65 -5.97
CA PRO A 55 -22.48 -6.22 -4.63
C PRO A 55 -21.24 -6.04 -3.74
N VAL A 56 -21.14 -4.89 -3.07
CA VAL A 56 -20.12 -4.66 -2.03
C VAL A 56 -20.34 -5.64 -0.89
N ALA A 57 -19.32 -6.47 -0.61
CA ALA A 57 -19.30 -7.40 0.51
C ALA A 57 -18.41 -6.91 1.65
N VAL A 58 -17.36 -6.14 1.33
CA VAL A 58 -16.43 -5.58 2.31
C VAL A 58 -16.15 -4.11 2.03
N ARG A 59 -16.01 -3.32 3.09
CA ARG A 59 -15.41 -1.99 3.06
C ARG A 59 -14.20 -1.96 3.96
N ALA A 60 -13.15 -1.28 3.54
CA ALA A 60 -11.97 -1.11 4.36
C ALA A 60 -11.55 0.35 4.41
N ALA A 61 -10.98 0.74 5.54
CA ALA A 61 -10.27 1.98 5.70
C ALA A 61 -8.89 1.69 6.30
N ALA A 62 -7.89 2.42 5.87
CA ALA A 62 -6.55 2.28 6.42
C ALA A 62 -5.87 3.64 6.57
N LEU A 63 -5.02 3.70 7.59
CA LEU A 63 -4.07 4.76 7.81
C LEU A 63 -2.68 4.17 7.61
N PHE A 64 -1.97 4.72 6.64
CA PHE A 64 -0.56 4.46 6.44
C PHE A 64 0.26 5.65 6.91
N VAL A 65 1.48 5.38 7.35
CA VAL A 65 2.43 6.39 7.78
C VAL A 65 3.66 6.35 6.89
N ILE A 66 3.98 7.46 6.25
CA ILE A 66 5.22 7.66 5.49
C ILE A 66 6.40 7.62 6.46
N VAL A 67 7.39 6.81 6.10
CA VAL A 67 8.60 6.59 6.88
C VAL A 67 9.81 6.71 5.96
N PRO A 68 10.82 7.53 6.28
CA PRO A 68 12.00 7.68 5.43
C PRO A 68 12.74 6.36 5.22
N MET A 69 13.40 6.19 4.06
CA MET A 69 14.19 4.99 3.75
C MET A 69 15.26 4.69 4.81
N LYS A 70 15.84 5.73 5.41
CA LYS A 70 16.80 5.60 6.52
C LYS A 70 16.32 4.67 7.63
N HIS A 71 15.04 4.72 8.00
CA HIS A 71 14.46 3.84 9.01
C HIS A 71 14.57 2.36 8.62
N PHE A 72 14.33 2.03 7.35
CA PHE A 72 14.41 0.64 6.89
C PHE A 72 15.86 0.17 6.82
N LEU A 73 16.78 1.01 6.34
CA LEU A 73 18.20 0.67 6.25
C LEU A 73 18.83 0.43 7.63
N GLU A 74 18.45 1.22 8.65
CA GLU A 74 18.94 1.05 10.02
C GLU A 74 18.43 -0.23 10.69
N ASN A 75 17.28 -0.75 10.26
CA ASN A 75 16.64 -1.94 10.85
C ASN A 75 16.66 -3.16 9.92
N ALA A 76 17.36 -3.07 8.78
CA ALA A 76 17.41 -4.13 7.80
C ALA A 76 18.30 -5.29 8.27
N PRO A 77 17.92 -6.56 7.99
CA PRO A 77 18.81 -7.70 8.13
C PRO A 77 20.09 -7.49 7.31
N GLN A 78 21.24 -7.96 7.80
CA GLN A 78 22.51 -7.78 7.09
C GLN A 78 22.51 -8.38 5.67
N GLU A 79 21.80 -9.49 5.49
CA GLU A 79 21.65 -10.12 4.17
C GLU A 79 20.90 -9.22 3.18
N TYR A 80 19.85 -8.53 3.65
CA TYR A 80 19.11 -7.56 2.84
C TYR A 80 19.98 -6.35 2.47
N LEU A 81 20.80 -5.86 3.40
CA LEU A 81 21.75 -4.78 3.13
C LEU A 81 22.80 -5.18 2.10
N LYS A 82 23.28 -6.43 2.14
CA LYS A 82 24.21 -6.97 1.14
C LYS A 82 23.56 -7.04 -0.24
N HIS A 83 22.34 -7.57 -0.31
CA HIS A 83 21.57 -7.64 -1.55
C HIS A 83 21.32 -6.25 -2.16
N LEU A 84 20.96 -5.24 -1.34
CA LEU A 84 20.80 -3.86 -1.81
C LEU A 84 22.08 -3.24 -2.36
N ARG A 85 23.26 -3.61 -1.83
CA ARG A 85 24.55 -3.14 -2.36
C ARG A 85 24.88 -3.78 -3.71
N GLU A 86 24.49 -5.03 -3.90
CA GLU A 86 24.66 -5.77 -5.16
C GLU A 86 23.65 -5.32 -6.23
N HIS A 87 22.50 -4.78 -5.79
CA HIS A 87 21.36 -4.38 -6.62
C HIS A 87 20.89 -2.95 -6.32
N PRO A 88 21.68 -1.90 -6.64
CA PRO A 88 21.34 -0.51 -6.34
C PRO A 88 20.07 -0.01 -7.05
N GLU A 89 19.66 -0.64 -8.15
CA GLU A 89 18.42 -0.35 -8.89
C GLU A 89 17.15 -0.54 -8.05
N LEU A 90 17.20 -1.36 -6.99
CA LEU A 90 16.06 -1.59 -6.08
C LEU A 90 15.67 -0.33 -5.30
N LEU A 91 16.57 0.65 -5.20
CA LEU A 91 16.32 1.93 -4.56
C LEU A 91 15.67 2.97 -5.51
N ALA A 92 15.61 2.70 -6.82
CA ALA A 92 15.11 3.65 -7.82
C ALA A 92 13.64 4.04 -7.62
N PHE A 93 12.82 3.18 -7.00
CA PHE A 93 11.39 3.44 -6.73
C PHE A 93 11.13 4.40 -5.55
N VAL A 94 12.19 4.77 -4.85
CA VAL A 94 12.17 5.58 -3.63
C VAL A 94 12.86 6.93 -3.90
N ASP A 95 13.36 7.11 -5.12
CA ASP A 95 13.97 8.33 -5.59
C ASP A 95 12.85 9.33 -5.94
N PRO A 96 12.76 10.47 -5.22
CA PRO A 96 11.79 11.51 -5.53
C PRO A 96 11.96 12.11 -6.94
N ASP A 97 13.16 11.98 -7.53
CA ASP A 97 13.52 12.56 -8.84
C ASP A 97 13.30 11.58 -10.02
N PHE A 98 12.81 10.36 -9.76
CA PHE A 98 12.53 9.39 -10.83
C PHE A 98 11.31 9.83 -11.67
N GLU A 99 11.53 10.47 -12.82
CA GLU A 99 10.48 10.73 -13.81
C GLU A 99 9.95 9.42 -14.38
N ILE A 100 8.71 9.07 -14.02
CA ILE A 100 7.92 8.16 -14.85
C ILE A 100 7.43 9.02 -16.01
N ASN A 101 8.12 8.88 -17.14
CA ASN A 101 7.90 9.38 -18.52
C ASN A 101 6.47 9.95 -18.82
N PRO A 102 6.31 10.93 -19.76
CA PRO A 102 5.12 11.79 -19.88
C PRO A 102 3.77 11.06 -20.00
#